data_AF-A0A0F5PVU2-F1
#
_entry.id   AF-A0A0F5PVU2-F1
#
_cell.length_a   1.000
_cell.length_b   1.000
_cell.length_c   1.000
_cell.angle_alpha   90.00
_cell.angle_beta   90.00
_cell.angle_gamma   90.00
#
_symmetry.space_group_name_H-M   'P 1'
#
loop_
_entity.id
_entity.type
_entity.pdbx_description
1 polymer ?
#
loop_
_entity_poly.entity_id
_entity_poly.type
_entity_poly.pdbx_seq_one_letter_code
_entity_poly.pdbx_strand_id
1 'polypeptide(L)'
;MVKLNRIYTKTGDNGTTGLVRGPRRAKFDLRVEAYGTVDETNACVGLCRVHTGSMPKIDMILGRIQNDLFDVGSDLATPGADASDADYPSLRIRPVQTEFLEKQIDHFNADLAPLNSFILPGGTPLSASLHLARTVTRRAERITAELATTETDTSPEALRYLNRLSDLLFVLSRVANNNGAKDVLWVPGNYGDVKKGG
;
A
#
# COMPACT_ATOMS: atom_id res chain seq x y z
N MET A 1 -19.06 -3.03 15.39
CA MET A 1 -18.95 -1.56 15.18
C MET A 1 -17.76 -1.06 15.98
N VAL A 2 -16.75 -0.49 15.32
CA VAL A 2 -15.58 0.12 15.99
C VAL A 2 -16.05 1.34 16.76
N LYS A 3 -15.76 1.42 18.06
CA LYS A 3 -16.12 2.56 18.93
C LYS A 3 -14.84 3.20 19.47
N LEU A 4 -14.49 4.38 18.96
CA LEU A 4 -13.33 5.17 19.40
C LEU A 4 -13.75 6.18 20.47
N ASN A 5 -14.04 5.71 21.68
CA ASN A 5 -14.58 6.57 22.76
C ASN A 5 -13.48 7.21 23.64
N ARG A 6 -12.35 6.51 23.80
CA ARG A 6 -11.13 7.00 24.46
C ARG A 6 -9.95 6.50 23.67
N ILE A 7 -9.11 7.42 23.17
CA ILE A 7 -7.99 7.08 22.28
C ILE A 7 -6.83 6.47 23.07
N TYR A 8 -6.47 7.04 24.23
CA TYR A 8 -5.44 6.47 25.10
C TYR A 8 -6.07 5.59 26.18
N THR A 9 -5.62 4.34 26.29
CA THR A 9 -6.11 3.36 27.30
C THR A 9 -5.03 2.88 28.27
N LYS A 10 -3.76 3.19 27.99
CA LYS A 10 -2.56 2.75 28.74
C LYS A 10 -2.31 1.23 28.77
N THR A 11 -3.18 0.41 28.16
CA THR A 11 -3.04 -1.05 28.17
C THR A 11 -1.83 -1.55 27.37
N GLY A 12 -1.23 -0.70 26.53
CA GLY A 12 -0.03 -1.01 25.78
C GLY A 12 1.27 -0.40 26.34
N ASP A 13 1.25 0.18 27.54
CA ASP A 13 2.42 0.84 28.15
C ASP A 13 3.52 -0.16 28.53
N ASN A 14 3.16 -1.44 28.69
CA ASN A 14 4.11 -2.54 28.90
C ASN A 14 4.73 -3.08 27.60
N GLY A 15 4.56 -2.40 26.47
CA GLY A 15 5.13 -2.81 25.17
C GLY A 15 4.33 -3.88 24.42
N THR A 16 3.12 -4.23 24.86
CA THR A 16 2.24 -5.19 24.16
C THR A 16 1.04 -4.53 23.50
N THR A 17 0.39 -5.22 22.56
CA THR A 17 -0.87 -4.79 21.93
C THR A 17 -1.82 -5.98 21.72
N GLY A 18 -3.09 -5.70 21.48
CA GLY A 18 -4.09 -6.70 21.12
C GLY A 18 -4.25 -6.81 19.61
N LEU A 19 -4.47 -8.02 19.11
CA LEU A 19 -4.97 -8.29 17.77
C LEU A 19 -6.51 -8.27 17.78
N VAL A 20 -7.15 -8.45 16.61
CA VAL A 20 -8.62 -8.59 16.55
C VAL A 20 -9.08 -9.82 17.34
N ARG A 21 -8.29 -10.89 17.33
CA ARG A 21 -8.46 -12.08 18.17
C ARG A 21 -7.13 -12.76 18.46
N GLY A 22 -7.14 -13.66 19.45
CA GLY A 22 -5.95 -14.39 19.90
C GLY A 22 -5.20 -13.68 21.04
N PRO A 23 -4.02 -14.21 21.42
CA PRO A 23 -3.24 -13.64 22.52
C PRO A 23 -2.69 -12.26 22.19
N ARG A 24 -2.38 -11.47 23.22
CA ARG A 24 -1.63 -10.21 23.05
C ARG A 24 -0.26 -10.49 22.46
N ARG A 25 0.23 -9.55 21.64
CA ARG A 25 1.54 -9.60 20.97
C ARG A 25 2.43 -8.47 21.45
N ALA A 26 3.75 -8.65 21.34
CA ALA A 26 4.67 -7.53 21.50
C ALA A 26 4.42 -6.49 20.39
N LYS A 27 4.67 -5.20 20.66
CA LYS A 27 4.49 -4.14 19.64
C LYS A 27 5.46 -4.23 18.46
N PHE A 28 6.55 -4.99 18.62
CA PHE A 28 7.51 -5.31 17.57
C PHE A 28 7.27 -6.68 16.91
N ASP A 29 6.16 -7.35 17.23
CA ASP A 29 5.78 -8.61 16.58
C ASP A 29 5.54 -8.37 15.08
N LEU A 30 5.99 -9.32 14.25
CA LEU A 30 5.98 -9.18 12.79
C LEU A 30 4.57 -8.91 12.21
N ARG A 31 3.52 -9.48 12.82
CA ARG A 31 2.14 -9.21 12.40
C ARG A 31 1.74 -7.77 12.70
N VAL A 32 2.19 -7.24 13.84
CA VAL A 32 1.98 -5.83 14.23
C VAL A 32 2.71 -4.90 13.27
N GLU A 33 3.95 -5.24 12.91
CA GLU A 33 4.71 -4.46 11.94
C GLU A 33 4.09 -4.49 10.54
N ALA A 34 3.52 -5.62 10.12
CA ALA A 34 2.85 -5.76 8.83
C ALA A 34 1.65 -4.80 8.69
N TYR A 35 0.64 -4.90 9.56
CA TYR A 35 -0.52 -4.00 9.48
C TYR A 35 -0.17 -2.56 9.87
N GLY A 36 0.84 -2.35 10.73
CA GLY A 36 1.35 -1.01 11.04
C GLY A 36 1.97 -0.31 9.82
N THR A 37 2.68 -1.06 8.97
CA THR A 37 3.24 -0.51 7.73
C THR A 37 2.17 -0.32 6.65
N VAL A 38 1.07 -1.10 6.69
CA VAL A 38 -0.13 -0.85 5.88
C VAL A 38 -0.80 0.46 6.29
N ASP A 39 -0.86 0.76 7.59
CA ASP A 39 -1.34 2.07 8.08
C ASP A 39 -0.44 3.22 7.63
N GLU A 40 0.89 3.03 7.67
CA GLU A 40 1.83 4.02 7.11
C GLU A 40 1.63 4.23 5.61
N THR A 41 1.38 3.16 4.85
CA THR A 41 1.00 3.25 3.44
C THR A 41 -0.28 4.08 3.27
N ASN A 42 -1.29 3.86 4.13
CA ASN A 42 -2.55 4.58 4.10
C ASN A 42 -2.38 6.08 4.38
N ALA A 43 -1.53 6.44 5.34
CA ALA A 43 -1.15 7.82 5.62
C ALA A 43 -0.44 8.48 4.43
N CYS A 44 0.49 7.77 3.77
CA CYS A 44 1.13 8.26 2.54
C CYS A 44 0.13 8.47 1.40
N VAL A 45 -0.85 7.57 1.23
CA VAL A 45 -1.94 7.77 0.25
C VAL A 45 -2.77 9.00 0.61
N GLY A 46 -3.04 9.25 1.89
CA GLY A 46 -3.67 10.49 2.36
C GLY A 46 -2.88 11.75 1.97
N LEU A 47 -1.55 11.71 2.06
CA LEU A 47 -0.69 12.80 1.59
C LEU A 47 -0.77 13.00 0.07
N CYS A 48 -0.88 11.91 -0.72
CA CYS A 48 -1.10 12.05 -2.16
C CYS A 48 -2.41 12.81 -2.45
N ARG A 49 -3.47 12.53 -1.69
CA ARG A 49 -4.80 13.12 -1.91
C ARG A 49 -4.80 14.64 -1.77
N VAL A 50 -4.04 15.22 -0.84
CA VAL A 50 -3.95 16.69 -0.70
C VAL A 50 -3.30 17.38 -1.90
N HIS A 51 -2.60 16.63 -2.76
CA HIS A 51 -1.95 17.14 -3.97
C HIS A 51 -2.72 16.84 -5.26
N THR A 52 -3.90 16.22 -5.18
CA THR A 52 -4.69 15.84 -6.37
C THR A 52 -5.17 17.03 -7.19
N GLY A 53 -5.43 18.18 -6.56
CA GLY A 53 -5.81 19.42 -7.24
C GLY A 53 -6.97 19.20 -8.22
N SER A 54 -6.70 19.41 -9.52
CA SER A 54 -7.68 19.27 -10.61
C SER A 54 -7.84 17.83 -11.15
N MET A 55 -7.43 16.80 -10.40
CA MET A 55 -7.51 15.38 -10.81
C MET A 55 -8.52 14.58 -9.97
N PRO A 56 -9.84 14.89 -10.05
CA PRO A 56 -10.85 14.29 -9.17
C PRO A 56 -11.00 12.77 -9.33
N LYS A 57 -10.75 12.24 -10.54
CA LYS A 57 -10.76 10.79 -10.79
C LYS A 57 -9.66 10.07 -9.99
N ILE A 58 -8.47 10.66 -9.91
CA ILE A 58 -7.35 10.10 -9.12
C ILE A 58 -7.67 10.20 -7.63
N ASP A 59 -8.22 11.33 -7.15
CA ASP A 59 -8.61 11.44 -5.73
C ASP A 59 -9.63 10.39 -5.32
N MET A 60 -10.65 10.14 -6.15
CA MET A 60 -11.65 9.10 -5.88
C MET A 60 -11.02 7.70 -5.77
N ILE A 61 -10.07 7.37 -6.66
CA ILE A 61 -9.35 6.10 -6.62
C ILE A 61 -8.49 6.00 -5.35
N LEU A 62 -7.75 7.05 -5.01
CA LEU A 62 -6.95 7.09 -3.78
C LEU A 62 -7.84 6.98 -2.54
N GLY A 63 -9.02 7.61 -2.51
CA GLY A 63 -9.99 7.48 -1.44
C GLY A 63 -10.54 6.05 -1.29
N ARG A 64 -10.75 5.33 -2.40
CA ARG A 64 -11.06 3.89 -2.36
C ARG A 64 -9.89 3.07 -1.82
N ILE A 65 -8.67 3.34 -2.28
CA ILE A 65 -7.46 2.65 -1.80
C ILE A 65 -7.29 2.82 -0.28
N GLN A 66 -7.56 3.99 0.29
CA GLN A 66 -7.52 4.19 1.74
C GLN A 66 -8.51 3.30 2.50
N ASN A 67 -9.70 3.03 1.93
CA ASN A 67 -10.67 2.10 2.51
C ASN A 67 -10.17 0.65 2.38
N ASP A 68 -9.75 0.24 1.19
CA ASP A 68 -9.20 -1.10 0.97
C ASP A 68 -7.99 -1.38 1.89
N LEU A 69 -7.13 -0.39 2.15
CA LEU A 69 -5.98 -0.53 3.08
C LEU A 69 -6.42 -0.77 4.53
N PHE A 70 -7.57 -0.23 4.96
CA PHE A 70 -8.16 -0.61 6.25
C PHE A 70 -8.65 -2.06 6.24
N ASP A 71 -9.23 -2.54 5.13
CA ASP A 71 -9.62 -3.95 4.99
C ASP A 71 -8.38 -4.87 5.04
N VAL A 72 -7.30 -4.51 4.33
CA VAL A 72 -6.02 -5.23 4.37
C VAL A 72 -5.45 -5.25 5.79
N GLY A 73 -5.43 -4.11 6.49
CA GLY A 73 -4.96 -4.02 7.86
C GLY A 73 -5.80 -4.87 8.82
N SER A 74 -7.14 -4.86 8.65
CA SER A 74 -8.07 -5.68 9.42
C SER A 74 -7.83 -7.18 9.20
N ASP A 75 -7.62 -7.59 7.94
CA ASP A 75 -7.32 -8.98 7.60
C ASP A 75 -6.02 -9.45 8.29
N LEU A 76 -4.94 -8.67 8.12
CA LEU A 76 -3.64 -8.97 8.75
C LEU A 76 -3.70 -8.97 10.28
N ALA A 77 -4.51 -8.12 10.89
CA ALA A 77 -4.71 -8.07 12.34
C ALA A 77 -5.59 -9.22 12.89
N THR A 78 -6.17 -10.07 12.03
CA THR A 78 -7.11 -11.14 12.41
C THR A 78 -6.52 -12.52 12.08
N PRO A 79 -5.67 -13.10 12.94
CA PRO A 79 -5.15 -14.45 12.71
C PRO A 79 -6.26 -15.51 12.78
N GLY A 80 -6.02 -16.65 12.11
CA GLY A 80 -6.86 -17.83 12.12
C GLY A 80 -8.21 -17.70 11.41
N ALA A 81 -8.86 -18.85 11.23
CA ALA A 81 -10.23 -18.93 10.73
C ALA A 81 -11.23 -18.40 11.76
N ASP A 82 -12.44 -18.07 11.29
CA ASP A 82 -13.55 -17.80 12.19
C ASP A 82 -13.93 -19.04 12.99
N ALA A 83 -14.46 -18.84 14.19
CA ALA A 83 -15.07 -19.93 14.94
C ALA A 83 -16.27 -20.47 14.15
N SER A 84 -16.56 -21.76 14.27
CA SER A 84 -17.65 -22.42 13.55
C SER A 84 -19.03 -21.83 13.86
N ASP A 85 -19.17 -21.17 15.01
CA ASP A 85 -20.37 -20.53 15.54
C ASP A 85 -20.34 -19.01 15.46
N ALA A 86 -19.41 -18.42 14.69
CA ALA A 86 -19.34 -16.97 14.54
C ALA A 86 -20.59 -16.41 13.86
N ASP A 87 -21.28 -15.46 14.51
CA ASP A 87 -22.48 -14.80 13.98
C ASP A 87 -22.23 -14.10 12.62
N TYR A 88 -21.01 -13.62 12.41
CA TYR A 88 -20.58 -12.96 11.18
C TYR A 88 -19.16 -13.35 10.80
N PRO A 89 -18.86 -13.53 9.50
CA PRO A 89 -17.50 -13.77 9.05
C PRO A 89 -16.62 -12.55 9.30
N SER A 90 -15.35 -12.78 9.62
CA SER A 90 -14.36 -11.72 9.70
C SER A 90 -14.22 -11.01 8.36
N LEU A 91 -14.04 -9.70 8.40
CA LEU A 91 -13.72 -8.92 7.22
C LEU A 91 -12.34 -9.33 6.69
N ARG A 92 -12.29 -9.72 5.41
CA ARG A 92 -11.08 -10.14 4.70
C ARG A 92 -10.97 -9.37 3.38
N ILE A 93 -9.74 -9.09 2.96
CA ILE A 93 -9.51 -8.61 1.58
C ILE A 93 -9.86 -9.76 0.62
N ARG A 94 -10.42 -9.43 -0.56
CA ARG A 94 -10.87 -10.42 -1.54
C ARG A 94 -10.28 -10.11 -2.93
N PRO A 95 -10.30 -11.07 -3.87
CA PRO A 95 -9.76 -10.87 -5.22
C PRO A 95 -10.32 -9.65 -5.95
N VAL A 96 -11.60 -9.31 -5.72
CA VAL A 96 -12.26 -8.16 -6.36
C VAL A 96 -11.58 -6.81 -6.09
N GLN A 97 -10.90 -6.65 -4.95
CA GLN A 97 -10.12 -5.45 -4.66
C GLN A 97 -8.86 -5.40 -5.54
N THR A 98 -8.14 -6.51 -5.70
CA THR A 98 -6.97 -6.61 -6.59
C THR A 98 -7.36 -6.42 -8.06
N GLU A 99 -8.44 -7.06 -8.51
CA GLU A 99 -8.97 -6.91 -9.87
C GLU A 99 -9.34 -5.46 -10.20
N PHE A 100 -9.81 -4.70 -9.21
CA PHE A 100 -10.06 -3.28 -9.39
C PHE A 100 -8.77 -2.51 -9.69
N LEU A 101 -7.68 -2.78 -8.95
CA LEU A 101 -6.39 -2.14 -9.18
C LEU A 101 -5.85 -2.46 -10.57
N GLU A 102 -5.95 -3.72 -11.01
CA GLU A 102 -5.57 -4.17 -12.36
C GLU A 102 -6.32 -3.40 -13.45
N LYS A 103 -7.64 -3.27 -13.31
CA LYS A 103 -8.45 -2.46 -14.25
C LYS A 103 -8.03 -0.98 -14.28
N GLN A 104 -7.63 -0.41 -13.14
CA GLN A 104 -7.13 0.97 -13.11
C GLN A 104 -5.74 1.08 -13.75
N ILE A 105 -4.86 0.11 -13.50
CA ILE A 105 -3.54 0.03 -14.15
C ILE A 105 -3.73 0.02 -15.66
N ASP A 106 -4.55 -0.89 -16.19
CA ASP A 106 -4.81 -1.00 -17.62
C ASP A 106 -5.38 0.31 -18.20
N HIS A 107 -6.35 0.91 -17.51
CA HIS A 107 -6.99 2.16 -17.95
C HIS A 107 -6.00 3.32 -18.07
N PHE A 108 -5.22 3.58 -17.03
CA PHE A 108 -4.31 4.74 -17.00
C PHE A 108 -3.03 4.50 -17.81
N ASN A 109 -2.59 3.24 -17.92
CA ASN A 109 -1.39 2.90 -18.65
C ASN A 109 -1.60 2.92 -20.18
N ALA A 110 -2.84 2.78 -20.66
CA ALA A 110 -3.18 2.80 -22.08
C ALA A 110 -2.72 4.08 -22.81
N ASP A 111 -2.76 5.23 -22.13
CA ASP A 111 -2.39 6.53 -22.70
C ASP A 111 -0.94 6.94 -22.40
N LEU A 112 -0.17 6.12 -21.67
CA LEU A 112 1.21 6.42 -21.33
C LEU A 112 2.17 5.95 -22.42
N ALA A 113 3.09 6.83 -22.80
CA ALA A 113 4.21 6.43 -23.65
C ALA A 113 5.06 5.34 -22.95
N PRO A 114 5.56 4.33 -23.71
CA PRO A 114 6.43 3.30 -23.15
C PRO A 114 7.72 3.91 -22.60
N LEU A 115 8.22 3.35 -21.50
CA LEU A 115 9.50 3.74 -20.92
C LEU A 115 10.64 2.94 -21.55
N ASN A 116 11.75 3.62 -21.85
CA ASN A 116 13.00 3.01 -22.30
C ASN A 116 14.11 3.04 -21.22
N SER A 117 13.82 3.59 -20.03
CA SER A 117 14.67 3.58 -18.85
C SER A 117 13.81 3.70 -17.58
N PHE A 118 14.42 3.55 -16.41
CA PHE A 118 13.76 3.89 -15.14
C PHE A 118 13.53 5.40 -15.05
N ILE A 119 12.51 5.80 -14.30
CA ILE A 119 12.24 7.21 -13.99
C ILE A 119 12.82 7.58 -12.63
N LEU A 120 13.37 8.78 -12.54
CA LEU A 120 13.76 9.38 -11.27
C LEU A 120 12.50 9.83 -10.53
N PRO A 121 12.24 9.33 -9.30
CA PRO A 121 11.05 9.72 -8.55
C PRO A 121 11.01 11.22 -8.29
N GLY A 122 10.01 11.92 -8.86
CA GLY A 122 9.92 13.38 -8.76
C GLY A 122 8.80 13.94 -9.62
N GLY A 123 8.98 15.16 -10.14
CA GLY A 123 7.99 15.84 -10.97
C GLY A 123 7.04 16.72 -10.16
N THR A 124 5.74 16.60 -10.41
CA THR A 124 4.71 17.33 -9.65
C THR A 124 4.65 16.88 -8.18
N PRO A 125 4.13 17.70 -7.25
CA PRO A 125 3.95 17.29 -5.85
C PRO A 125 3.21 15.96 -5.71
N LEU A 126 2.14 15.76 -6.51
CA LEU A 126 1.38 14.52 -6.54
C LEU A 126 2.21 13.33 -7.02
N SER A 127 2.97 13.50 -8.11
CA SER A 127 3.83 12.44 -8.66
C SER A 127 4.90 11.99 -7.67
N ALA A 128 5.59 12.95 -7.05
CA ALA A 128 6.60 12.68 -6.03
C ALA A 128 5.99 11.96 -4.81
N SER A 129 4.83 12.41 -4.32
CA SER A 129 4.15 11.74 -3.20
C SER A 129 3.66 10.33 -3.56
N LEU A 130 3.18 10.11 -4.78
CA LEU A 130 2.75 8.78 -5.25
C LEU A 130 3.94 7.82 -5.34
N HIS A 131 5.11 8.31 -5.75
CA HIS A 131 6.33 7.51 -5.69
C HIS A 131 6.75 7.16 -4.27
N LEU A 132 6.64 8.09 -3.32
CA LEU A 132 6.89 7.79 -1.91
C LEU A 132 5.92 6.72 -1.41
N ALA A 133 4.61 6.91 -1.62
CA ALA A 133 3.58 5.95 -1.25
C ALA A 133 3.89 4.56 -1.85
N ARG A 134 4.25 4.49 -3.14
CA ARG A 134 4.67 3.24 -3.81
C ARG A 134 5.80 2.54 -3.07
N THR A 135 6.83 3.27 -2.64
CA THR A 135 7.97 2.66 -1.92
C THR A 135 7.58 2.15 -0.53
N VAL A 136 6.67 2.84 0.16
CA VAL A 136 6.13 2.41 1.45
C VAL A 136 5.21 1.20 1.28
N THR A 137 4.36 1.16 0.24
CA THR A 137 3.58 -0.03 -0.12
C THR A 137 4.48 -1.24 -0.33
N ARG A 138 5.61 -1.09 -1.06
CA ARG A 138 6.58 -2.17 -1.24
C ARG A 138 7.27 -2.59 0.06
N ARG A 139 7.39 -1.69 1.05
CA ARG A 139 7.88 -2.05 2.39
C ARG A 139 6.83 -2.90 3.12
N ALA A 140 5.56 -2.48 3.13
CA ALA A 140 4.45 -3.26 3.68
C ALA A 140 4.35 -4.64 3.02
N GLU A 141 4.51 -4.70 1.70
CA GLU A 141 4.53 -5.94 0.91
C GLU A 141 5.61 -6.92 1.40
N ARG A 142 6.85 -6.45 1.57
CA ARG A 142 7.97 -7.30 2.03
C ARG A 142 7.73 -7.85 3.43
N ILE A 143 7.26 -7.00 4.35
CA ILE A 143 6.97 -7.40 5.73
C ILE A 143 5.80 -8.40 5.76
N THR A 144 4.79 -8.19 4.91
CA THR A 144 3.66 -9.12 4.76
C THR A 144 4.11 -10.45 4.15
N ALA A 145 5.03 -10.43 3.19
CA ALA A 145 5.61 -11.63 2.61
C ALA A 145 6.41 -12.42 3.67
N GLU A 146 7.22 -11.74 4.48
CA GLU A 146 7.93 -12.35 5.60
C GLU A 146 6.94 -12.97 6.60
N LEU A 147 5.90 -12.23 6.99
CA LEU A 147 4.84 -12.74 7.86
C LEU A 147 4.19 -14.00 7.29
N ALA A 148 3.91 -14.05 5.99
CA ALA A 148 3.30 -15.20 5.34
C ALA A 148 4.22 -16.44 5.34
N THR A 149 5.55 -16.27 5.45
CA THR A 149 6.48 -17.39 5.63
C THR A 149 6.49 -17.92 7.07
N THR A 150 6.23 -17.07 8.06
CA THR A 150 6.27 -17.43 9.48
C THR A 150 4.90 -17.88 10.02
N GLU A 151 3.82 -17.29 9.52
CA GLU A 151 2.44 -17.53 9.94
C GLU A 151 1.60 -17.90 8.71
N THR A 152 1.43 -19.20 8.47
CA THR A 152 0.82 -19.77 7.25
C THR A 152 -0.67 -19.46 7.08
N ASP A 153 -1.32 -18.93 8.12
CA ASP A 153 -2.70 -18.46 8.12
C ASP A 153 -2.84 -17.00 7.62
N THR A 154 -1.73 -16.36 7.26
CA THR A 154 -1.72 -15.01 6.67
C THR A 154 -2.39 -15.02 5.30
N SER A 155 -3.30 -14.07 5.08
CA SER A 155 -4.08 -13.95 3.84
C SER A 155 -3.18 -13.72 2.62
N PRO A 156 -3.18 -14.62 1.62
CA PRO A 156 -2.42 -14.41 0.38
C PRO A 156 -2.97 -13.24 -0.45
N GLU A 157 -4.25 -12.90 -0.27
CA GLU A 157 -4.89 -11.77 -0.94
C GLU A 157 -4.34 -10.42 -0.46
N ALA A 158 -3.93 -10.30 0.81
CA ALA A 158 -3.28 -9.09 1.32
C ALA A 158 -1.96 -8.83 0.59
N LEU A 159 -1.16 -9.88 0.38
CA LEU A 159 0.10 -9.78 -0.35
C LEU A 159 -0.13 -9.42 -1.83
N ARG A 160 -1.10 -10.06 -2.50
CA ARG A 160 -1.47 -9.75 -3.89
C ARG A 160 -1.93 -8.31 -4.06
N TYR A 161 -2.76 -7.82 -3.14
CA TYR A 161 -3.25 -6.45 -3.17
C TYR A 161 -2.10 -5.44 -3.03
N LEU A 162 -1.20 -5.62 -2.06
CA LEU A 162 -0.06 -4.72 -1.84
C LEU A 162 0.91 -4.71 -3.04
N ASN A 163 1.19 -5.89 -3.60
CA ASN A 163 2.00 -6.01 -4.81
C ASN A 163 1.42 -5.17 -5.96
N ARG A 164 0.13 -5.38 -6.26
CA ARG A 164 -0.57 -4.68 -7.35
C ARG A 164 -0.80 -3.20 -7.07
N LEU A 165 -0.99 -2.81 -5.81
CA LEU A 165 -1.11 -1.41 -5.42
C LEU A 165 0.16 -0.63 -5.75
N SER A 166 1.34 -1.25 -5.54
CA SER A 166 2.60 -0.58 -5.89
C SER A 166 2.73 -0.32 -7.40
N ASP A 167 2.18 -1.19 -8.26
CA ASP A 167 2.10 -1.00 -9.71
C ASP A 167 1.16 0.16 -10.05
N LEU A 168 -0.03 0.21 -9.46
CA LEU A 168 -0.99 1.29 -9.70
C LEU A 168 -0.42 2.65 -9.27
N LEU A 169 0.21 2.73 -8.10
CA LEU A 169 0.83 3.97 -7.62
C LEU A 169 1.96 4.43 -8.56
N PHE A 170 2.70 3.50 -9.18
CA PHE A 170 3.67 3.84 -10.23
C PHE A 170 2.97 4.43 -11.47
N VAL A 171 1.94 3.78 -11.99
CA VAL A 171 1.19 4.28 -13.16
C VAL A 171 0.61 5.67 -12.88
N LEU A 172 -0.06 5.84 -11.74
CA LEU A 172 -0.64 7.13 -11.35
C LEU A 172 0.42 8.22 -11.16
N SER A 173 1.62 7.87 -10.67
CA SER A 173 2.71 8.86 -10.54
C SER A 173 3.12 9.44 -11.89
N ARG A 174 3.10 8.63 -12.95
CA ARG A 174 3.37 9.10 -14.32
C ARG A 174 2.23 9.95 -14.87
N VAL A 175 0.98 9.50 -14.68
CA VAL A 175 -0.21 10.27 -15.08
C VAL A 175 -0.18 11.67 -14.44
N ALA A 176 0.13 11.73 -13.15
CA ALA A 176 0.24 12.96 -12.38
C ALA A 176 1.36 13.92 -12.85
N ASN A 177 2.28 13.43 -13.69
CA ASN A 177 3.42 14.19 -14.18
C ASN A 177 3.30 14.50 -15.68
N ASN A 178 2.17 15.12 -16.05
CA ASN A 178 1.82 15.43 -17.45
C ASN A 178 1.76 14.17 -18.33
N ASN A 179 1.09 13.13 -17.84
CA ASN A 179 0.97 11.84 -18.52
C ASN A 179 2.32 11.24 -18.94
N GLY A 180 3.30 11.34 -18.04
CA GLY A 180 4.68 10.87 -18.22
C GLY A 180 5.57 11.75 -19.09
N ALA A 181 5.04 12.81 -19.73
CA ALA A 181 5.84 13.67 -20.61
C ALA A 181 6.87 14.53 -19.86
N LYS A 182 6.73 14.66 -18.53
CA LYS A 182 7.70 15.35 -17.67
C LYS A 182 8.52 14.38 -16.80
N ASP A 183 8.44 13.07 -17.06
CA ASP A 183 9.26 12.09 -16.35
C ASP A 183 10.74 12.28 -16.70
N VAL A 184 11.59 12.36 -15.69
CA VAL A 184 13.04 12.43 -15.90
C VAL A 184 13.57 11.01 -15.91
N LEU A 185 14.18 10.61 -17.02
CA LEU A 185 14.76 9.28 -17.17
C LEU A 185 16.10 9.19 -16.44
N TRP A 186 16.31 8.06 -15.78
CA TRP A 186 17.62 7.69 -15.27
C TRP A 186 18.59 7.45 -16.43
N VAL A 187 19.76 8.07 -16.34
CA VAL A 187 20.89 7.86 -17.25
C VAL A 187 21.94 7.03 -16.50
N PRO A 188 22.15 5.75 -16.85
CA PRO A 188 23.08 4.88 -16.15
C PRO A 188 24.51 5.45 -16.15
N GLY A 189 25.09 5.64 -14.96
CA GLY A 189 26.47 6.11 -14.83
C GLY A 189 26.72 7.56 -15.24
N ASN A 190 25.67 8.39 -15.43
CA ASN A 190 25.81 9.77 -15.93
C ASN A 190 26.81 10.64 -15.16
N TYR A 191 26.93 10.41 -13.86
CA TYR A 191 27.82 11.14 -12.95
C TYR A 191 28.91 10.24 -12.33
N GLY A 192 29.07 9.01 -12.84
CA GLY A 192 30.08 8.05 -12.39
C GLY A 192 31.27 7.98 -13.36
N ASP A 193 32.31 7.26 -12.95
CA ASP A 193 33.50 6.95 -13.76
C ASP A 193 33.30 5.74 -14.70
N VAL A 194 32.25 4.95 -14.48
CA VAL A 194 31.86 3.82 -15.34
C VAL A 194 30.77 4.27 -16.33
N LYS A 195 31.14 4.39 -17.60
CA LYS A 195 30.16 4.59 -18.70
C LYS A 195 29.49 3.25 -19.04
N LYS A 196 28.17 3.18 -18.89
CA LYS A 196 27.38 2.01 -19.32
C LYS A 196 26.61 2.39 -20.60
N GLY A 197 27.09 1.91 -21.75
CA GLY A 197 26.43 2.07 -23.06
C GLY A 197 26.98 3.23 -23.89
N GLY A 198 27.73 2.88 -24.93
CA GLY A 198 27.71 3.58 -26.22
C GLY A 198 26.83 2.80 -27.19
#